data_AF-A0A2P2JMD1-F1
#
_entry.id   AF-A0A2P2JMD1-F1
#
_cell.length_a   1.000
_cell.length_b   1.000
_cell.length_c   1.000
_cell.angle_alpha   90.00
_cell.angle_beta   90.00
_cell.angle_gamma   90.00
#
_symmetry.space_group_name_H-M   'P 1'
#
loop_
_entity.id
_entity.type
_entity.pdbx_description
1 polymer ?
#
loop_
_entity_poly.entity_id
_entity_poly.type
_entity_poly.pdbx_seq_one_letter_code
_entity_poly.pdbx_strand_id
1 'polypeptide(L)'
;MAQMVGGGGGTDFDLAEEILAVMPTDPYDQLDLARKITSMAIASRVSKLEAEVGRMRQKLQEKDRTISELEQTVSGVQRAYQEAESRLKITLDENKKLSAERDSMTMTVKRLGRDLGKLETFKRQLMQSLNDDSSSVSETVDIGTCNQSVPRAYPDKGMLILAS
;
A
#
# COMPACT_ATOMS: atom_id res chain seq x y z
N MET A 1 54.09 -28.93 69.63
CA MET A 1 52.90 -29.43 68.91
C MET A 1 52.85 -28.75 67.55
N ALA A 2 53.19 -29.47 66.49
CA ALA A 2 52.95 -29.04 65.12
C ALA A 2 52.30 -30.23 64.41
N GLN A 3 51.01 -30.10 64.12
CA GLN A 3 50.23 -31.11 63.42
C GLN A 3 50.25 -30.75 61.93
N MET A 4 50.84 -31.62 61.12
CA MET A 4 50.79 -31.53 59.66
C MET A 4 49.36 -31.80 59.19
N VAL A 5 48.79 -30.82 58.50
CA VAL A 5 47.60 -31.00 57.67
C VAL A 5 48.05 -31.62 56.35
N GLY A 6 47.86 -32.93 56.22
CA GLY A 6 47.98 -33.63 54.94
C GLY A 6 46.71 -33.45 54.14
N GLY A 7 46.74 -32.53 53.17
CA GLY A 7 45.71 -32.40 52.15
C GLY A 7 45.82 -33.54 51.14
N GLY A 8 44.69 -34.22 50.89
CA GLY A 8 44.58 -35.28 49.91
C GLY A 8 43.13 -35.71 49.78
N GLY A 9 42.29 -34.82 49.26
CA GLY A 9 40.93 -35.17 48.83
C GLY A 9 40.99 -36.05 47.58
N GLY A 10 41.36 -37.31 47.76
CA GLY A 10 41.18 -38.36 46.75
C GLY A 10 39.73 -38.80 46.83
N THR A 11 38.92 -38.45 45.84
CA THR A 11 37.65 -39.14 45.62
C THR A 11 37.96 -40.59 45.28
N ASP A 12 37.61 -41.54 46.17
CA ASP A 12 37.68 -42.97 45.89
C ASP A 12 36.83 -43.28 44.65
N PHE A 13 37.50 -43.47 43.52
CA PHE A 13 36.90 -44.00 42.29
C PHE A 13 37.12 -45.51 42.30
N ASP A 14 36.23 -46.22 42.98
CA ASP A 14 36.19 -47.68 42.88
C ASP A 14 35.60 -48.06 41.52
N LEU A 15 36.43 -48.68 40.68
CA LEU A 15 36.00 -49.27 39.42
C LEU A 15 35.31 -50.60 39.69
N ALA A 16 34.22 -50.87 38.98
CA ALA A 16 33.52 -52.15 39.08
C ALA A 16 34.47 -53.31 38.74
N GLU A 17 34.29 -54.45 39.43
CA GLU A 17 35.15 -55.64 39.28
C GLU A 17 35.18 -56.16 37.84
N GLU A 18 34.09 -56.00 37.10
CA GLU A 18 33.98 -56.31 35.67
C GLU A 18 34.94 -55.47 34.80
N ILE A 19 35.15 -54.20 35.16
CA ILE A 19 36.07 -53.29 34.45
C ILE A 19 37.53 -53.62 34.81
N LEU A 20 37.78 -53.94 36.08
CA LEU A 20 39.11 -54.36 36.54
C LEU A 20 39.54 -55.68 35.88
N ALA A 21 38.62 -56.62 35.67
CA ALA A 21 38.88 -57.90 35.04
C ALA A 21 39.34 -57.79 33.57
N VAL A 22 38.96 -56.71 32.88
CA VAL A 22 39.36 -56.44 31.48
C VAL A 22 40.50 -55.43 31.35
N MET A 23 40.97 -54.89 32.47
CA MET A 23 42.07 -53.92 32.48
C MET A 23 43.39 -54.64 32.16
N PRO A 24 44.23 -54.09 31.26
CA PRO A 24 45.57 -54.64 31.05
C PRO A 24 46.34 -54.68 32.36
N THR A 25 47.07 -55.76 32.62
CA THR A 25 47.90 -55.88 33.83
C THR A 25 49.26 -55.21 33.69
N ASP A 26 49.74 -54.99 32.45
CA ASP A 26 50.97 -54.25 32.18
C ASP A 26 50.74 -52.73 32.33
N PRO A 27 51.59 -52.00 33.09
CA PRO A 27 51.44 -50.56 33.30
C PRO A 27 51.53 -49.69 32.03
N TYR A 28 52.31 -50.09 31.02
CA TYR A 28 52.41 -49.34 29.77
C TYR A 28 51.16 -49.54 28.91
N ASP A 29 50.62 -50.76 28.87
CA ASP A 29 49.35 -51.04 28.17
C ASP A 29 48.15 -50.30 28.80
N GLN A 30 48.14 -50.12 30.13
CA GLN A 30 47.13 -49.29 30.81
C GLN A 30 47.22 -47.82 30.40
N LEU A 31 48.44 -47.27 30.32
CA LEU A 31 48.64 -45.89 29.85
C LEU A 31 48.17 -45.71 28.40
N ASP A 32 48.41 -46.71 27.55
CA ASP A 32 47.96 -46.73 26.16
C ASP A 32 46.44 -46.76 26.06
N LEU A 33 45.78 -47.55 26.89
CA LEU A 33 44.32 -47.56 27.01
C LEU A 33 43.78 -46.21 27.48
N ALA A 34 44.35 -45.62 28.53
CA ALA A 34 43.95 -44.31 29.05
C ALA A 34 44.11 -43.21 28.00
N ARG A 35 45.21 -43.24 27.26
CA ARG A 35 45.47 -42.35 26.13
C ARG A 35 44.42 -42.53 25.04
N LYS A 36 44.08 -43.77 24.68
CA LYS A 36 43.04 -44.08 23.69
C LYS A 36 41.67 -43.57 24.12
N ILE A 37 41.28 -43.80 25.38
CA ILE A 37 40.01 -43.28 25.94
C ILE A 37 39.98 -41.76 25.84
N THR A 38 41.06 -41.09 26.25
CA THR A 38 41.17 -39.63 26.18
C THR A 38 41.10 -39.13 24.73
N SER A 39 41.80 -39.77 23.80
CA SER A 39 41.73 -39.45 22.38
C SER A 39 40.31 -39.61 21.81
N MET A 40 39.60 -40.67 22.18
CA MET A 40 38.20 -40.88 21.78
C MET A 40 37.27 -39.83 22.38
N ALA A 41 37.44 -39.48 23.66
CA ALA A 41 36.64 -38.43 24.31
C ALA A 41 36.86 -37.06 23.65
N ILE A 42 38.11 -36.72 23.33
CA ILE A 42 38.45 -35.49 22.59
C ILE A 42 37.83 -35.53 21.19
N ALA A 43 38.00 -36.64 20.44
CA ALA A 43 37.45 -36.77 19.09
C ALA A 43 35.91 -36.65 19.08
N SER A 44 35.23 -37.26 20.04
CA SER A 44 33.78 -37.14 20.21
C SER A 44 33.35 -35.68 20.47
N ARG A 45 34.07 -34.98 21.37
CA ARG A 45 33.81 -33.56 21.66
C ARG A 45 34.06 -32.67 20.44
N VAL A 46 35.16 -32.91 19.72
CA VAL A 46 35.50 -32.18 18.48
C VAL A 46 34.40 -32.38 17.45
N SER A 47 33.97 -33.62 17.20
CA SER A 47 32.88 -33.92 16.26
C SER A 47 31.57 -33.23 16.64
N LYS A 48 31.22 -33.19 17.93
CA LYS A 48 30.03 -32.48 18.41
C LYS A 48 30.11 -30.97 18.15
N LEU A 49 31.27 -30.35 18.44
CA LEU A 49 31.51 -28.93 18.20
C LEU A 49 31.48 -28.61 16.70
N GLU A 50 32.08 -29.44 15.85
CA GLU A 50 32.04 -29.27 14.40
C GLU A 50 30.61 -29.30 13.86
N ALA A 51 29.79 -30.24 14.33
CA ALA A 51 28.38 -30.31 13.96
C ALA A 51 27.59 -29.07 14.42
N GLU A 52 27.87 -28.56 15.62
CA GLU A 52 27.23 -27.35 16.13
C GLU A 52 27.65 -26.10 15.36
N VAL A 53 28.94 -25.96 15.04
CA VAL A 53 29.44 -24.88 14.17
C VAL A 53 28.80 -24.97 12.78
N GLY A 54 28.67 -26.17 12.22
CA GLY A 54 27.96 -26.39 10.95
C GLY A 54 26.51 -25.89 11.00
N ARG A 55 25.77 -26.25 12.05
CA ARG A 55 24.40 -25.78 12.28
C ARG A 55 24.31 -24.27 12.45
N MET A 56 25.25 -23.66 13.18
CA MET A 56 25.30 -22.21 13.35
C MET A 56 25.57 -21.49 12.03
N ARG A 57 26.46 -22.01 11.19
CA ARG A 57 26.73 -21.46 9.84
C ARG A 57 25.50 -21.55 8.93
N GLN A 58 24.78 -22.68 8.95
CA GLN A 58 23.54 -22.80 8.20
C GLN A 58 22.50 -21.76 8.64
N LYS A 59 22.29 -21.63 9.96
CA LYS A 59 21.35 -20.64 10.52
C LYS A 59 21.75 -19.20 10.15
N LEU A 60 23.05 -18.91 10.10
CA LEU A 60 23.54 -17.61 9.65
C LEU A 60 23.16 -17.35 8.19
N GLN A 61 23.40 -18.31 7.29
CA GLN A 61 23.03 -18.20 5.87
C GLN A 61 21.52 -18.03 5.66
N GLU A 62 20.70 -18.76 6.42
CA GLU A 62 19.24 -18.60 6.39
C GLU A 62 18.82 -17.18 6.81
N LYS A 63 19.47 -16.63 7.84
CA LYS A 63 19.23 -15.26 8.30
C LYS A 63 19.68 -14.22 7.28
N ASP A 64 20.86 -14.38 6.69
CA ASP A 64 21.36 -13.49 5.63
C ASP A 64 20.41 -13.47 4.44
N ARG A 65 19.92 -14.64 4.01
CA ARG A 65 18.88 -14.73 2.97
C ARG A 65 17.61 -13.97 3.35
N THR A 66 17.12 -14.17 4.58
CA THR A 66 15.93 -13.47 5.08
C THR A 66 16.14 -11.95 5.08
N ILE A 67 17.33 -11.49 5.49
CA ILE A 67 17.69 -10.07 5.48
C ILE A 67 17.63 -9.53 4.04
N SER A 68 18.25 -10.19 3.08
CA SER A 68 18.22 -9.76 1.67
C SER A 68 16.80 -9.70 1.10
N GLU A 69 15.94 -10.67 1.41
CA GLU A 69 14.54 -10.68 0.99
C GLU A 69 13.75 -9.50 1.59
N LEU A 70 13.99 -9.20 2.87
CA LEU A 70 13.39 -8.04 3.55
C LEU A 70 13.89 -6.71 2.97
N GLU A 71 15.19 -6.57 2.72
CA GLU A 71 15.78 -5.37 2.10
C GLU A 71 15.20 -5.11 0.70
N GLN A 72 15.03 -6.17 -0.10
CA GLN A 72 14.38 -6.08 -1.40
C GLN A 72 12.92 -5.65 -1.28
N THR A 73 12.19 -6.20 -0.33
CA THR A 73 10.78 -5.86 -0.06
C THR A 73 10.65 -4.40 0.35
N VAL A 74 11.46 -3.94 1.31
CA VAL A 74 11.49 -2.54 1.76
C VAL A 74 11.79 -1.60 0.59
N SER A 75 12.79 -1.93 -0.23
CA SER A 75 13.13 -1.15 -1.42
C SER A 75 11.99 -1.11 -2.43
N GLY A 76 11.26 -2.22 -2.59
CA GLY A 76 10.08 -2.32 -3.43
C GLY A 76 8.94 -1.41 -2.96
N VAL A 77 8.60 -1.51 -1.68
CA VAL A 77 7.55 -0.70 -1.04
C VAL A 77 7.90 0.79 -1.09
N GLN A 78 9.15 1.15 -0.79
CA GLN A 78 9.61 2.53 -0.84
C GLN A 78 9.44 3.15 -2.23
N ARG A 79 9.76 2.40 -3.29
CA ARG A 79 9.58 2.86 -4.67
C ARG A 79 8.10 3.04 -5.01
N ALA A 80 7.26 2.08 -4.66
CA ALA A 80 5.81 2.15 -4.89
C ALA A 80 5.18 3.33 -4.15
N TYR A 81 5.62 3.59 -2.91
CA TYR A 81 5.19 4.75 -2.13
C TYR A 81 5.56 6.06 -2.82
N GLN A 82 6.82 6.23 -3.25
CA GLN A 82 7.27 7.44 -3.95
C GLN A 82 6.53 7.66 -5.27
N GLU A 83 6.26 6.58 -6.02
CA GLU A 83 5.46 6.66 -7.23
C GLU A 83 4.02 7.11 -6.93
N ALA A 84 3.36 6.50 -5.95
CA ALA A 84 2.02 6.87 -5.53
C ALA A 84 1.93 8.33 -5.05
N GLU A 85 2.92 8.78 -4.27
CA GLU A 85 3.05 10.16 -3.80
C GLU A 85 3.19 11.14 -4.97
N SER A 86 4.03 10.81 -5.96
CA SER A 86 4.21 11.65 -7.16
C SER A 86 2.92 11.75 -7.99
N ARG A 87 2.20 10.63 -8.15
CA ARG A 87 0.90 10.57 -8.85
C ARG A 87 -0.15 11.40 -8.10
N LEU A 88 -0.22 11.27 -6.77
CA LEU A 88 -1.12 12.04 -5.94
C LEU A 88 -0.88 13.55 -6.08
N LYS A 89 0.38 13.97 -6.10
CA LYS A 89 0.75 15.38 -6.31
C LYS A 89 0.25 15.91 -7.65
N ILE A 90 0.46 15.15 -8.73
CA ILE A 90 -0.01 15.50 -10.08
C ILE A 90 -1.53 15.66 -10.09
N THR A 91 -2.27 14.66 -9.58
CA THR A 91 -3.74 14.70 -9.52
C THR A 91 -4.26 15.86 -8.68
N LEU A 92 -3.58 16.21 -7.58
CA LEU A 92 -3.97 17.32 -6.73
C LEU A 92 -3.78 18.68 -7.43
N ASP A 93 -2.69 18.84 -8.18
CA ASP A 93 -2.44 20.06 -8.96
C ASP A 93 -3.43 20.19 -10.13
N GLU A 94 -3.75 19.10 -10.81
CA GLU A 94 -4.80 19.05 -11.83
C GLU A 94 -6.17 19.39 -11.26
N ASN A 95 -6.52 18.84 -10.10
CA ASN A 95 -7.79 19.12 -9.43
C ASN A 95 -7.93 20.60 -9.06
N LYS A 96 -6.87 21.23 -8.55
CA LYS A 96 -6.83 22.68 -8.30
C LYS A 96 -7.09 23.49 -9.57
N LYS A 97 -6.44 23.10 -10.69
CA LYS A 97 -6.63 23.77 -11.99
C LYS A 97 -8.08 23.64 -12.47
N LEU A 98 -8.64 22.43 -12.43
CA LEU A 98 -10.04 22.18 -12.81
C LEU A 98 -11.02 22.95 -11.92
N SER A 99 -10.74 23.06 -10.61
CA SER A 99 -11.56 23.84 -9.71
C SER A 99 -11.59 25.32 -10.08
N ALA A 100 -10.42 25.90 -10.42
CA ALA A 100 -10.34 27.30 -10.85
C ALA A 100 -11.09 27.55 -12.17
N GLU A 101 -11.00 26.62 -13.13
CA GLU A 101 -11.76 26.67 -14.38
C GLU A 101 -13.27 26.61 -14.13
N ARG A 102 -13.71 25.69 -13.26
CA ARG A 102 -15.10 25.55 -12.83
C ARG A 102 -15.63 26.84 -12.19
N ASP A 103 -14.84 27.50 -11.36
CA ASP A 103 -15.20 28.80 -10.76
C ASP A 103 -15.33 29.90 -11.81
N SER A 104 -14.39 29.97 -12.77
CA SER A 104 -14.44 30.92 -13.90
C SER A 104 -15.70 30.72 -14.76
N MET A 105 -16.03 29.47 -15.08
CA MET A 105 -17.23 29.13 -15.84
C MET A 105 -18.50 29.48 -15.06
N THR A 106 -18.53 29.21 -13.75
CA THR A 106 -19.64 29.60 -12.88
C THR A 106 -19.89 31.12 -12.91
N MET A 107 -18.82 31.92 -12.88
CA MET A 107 -18.92 33.38 -12.99
C MET A 107 -19.47 33.82 -14.36
N THR A 108 -19.07 33.14 -15.42
CA THR A 108 -19.58 33.39 -16.79
C THR A 108 -21.07 33.08 -16.90
N VAL A 109 -21.52 31.94 -16.37
CA VAL A 109 -22.94 31.55 -16.32
C VAL A 109 -23.76 32.59 -15.54
N LYS A 110 -23.28 33.03 -14.37
CA LYS A 110 -23.94 34.07 -13.57
C LYS A 110 -24.02 35.42 -14.29
N ARG A 111 -23.01 35.78 -15.10
CA ARG A 111 -23.05 37.00 -15.93
C ARG A 111 -24.09 36.88 -17.04
N LEU A 112 -24.05 35.79 -17.82
CA LEU A 112 -25.00 35.56 -18.91
C LEU A 112 -26.44 35.50 -18.39
N GLY A 113 -26.68 34.87 -17.24
CA GLY A 113 -28.00 34.86 -16.61
C GLY A 113 -28.52 36.26 -16.26
N ARG A 114 -27.66 37.16 -15.75
CA ARG A 114 -28.02 38.56 -15.50
C ARG A 114 -28.34 39.31 -16.79
N ASP A 115 -27.54 39.10 -17.84
CA ASP A 115 -27.74 39.79 -19.12
C ASP A 115 -29.00 39.30 -19.83
N LEU A 116 -29.33 37.99 -19.73
CA LEU A 116 -30.60 37.44 -20.19
C LEU A 116 -31.78 38.08 -19.45
N GLY A 117 -31.72 38.19 -18.11
CA GLY A 117 -32.78 38.83 -17.32
C GLY A 117 -33.01 40.30 -17.69
N LYS A 118 -31.94 41.04 -18.02
CA LYS A 118 -32.06 42.41 -18.56
C LYS A 118 -32.75 42.41 -19.92
N LEU A 119 -32.36 41.52 -20.82
CA LEU A 119 -32.94 41.41 -22.17
C LEU A 119 -34.43 41.05 -22.13
N GLU A 120 -34.82 40.13 -21.24
CA GLU A 120 -36.22 39.79 -21.02
C GLU A 120 -37.03 40.97 -20.49
N THR A 121 -36.44 41.77 -19.60
CA THR A 121 -37.09 42.99 -19.08
C THR A 121 -37.27 44.02 -20.19
N PHE A 122 -36.24 44.26 -21.00
CA PHE A 122 -36.32 45.15 -22.16
C PHE A 122 -37.38 44.68 -23.15
N LYS A 123 -37.44 43.38 -23.46
CA LYS A 123 -38.48 42.79 -24.30
C LYS A 123 -39.89 43.06 -23.75
N ARG A 124 -40.11 42.85 -22.44
CA ARG A 124 -41.41 43.13 -21.80
C ARG A 124 -41.80 44.60 -21.93
N GLN A 125 -40.87 45.51 -21.64
CA GLN A 125 -41.10 46.95 -21.75
C GLN A 125 -41.41 47.38 -23.19
N LEU A 126 -40.67 46.86 -24.17
CA LEU A 126 -40.90 47.15 -25.59
C LEU A 126 -42.29 46.69 -26.03
N MET A 127 -42.69 45.46 -25.67
CA MET A 127 -44.02 44.96 -26.00
C MET A 127 -45.14 45.79 -25.33
N GLN A 128 -44.92 46.28 -24.11
CA GLN A 128 -45.86 47.17 -23.43
C GLN A 128 -46.00 48.51 -24.17
N SER A 129 -44.89 49.15 -24.53
CA SER A 129 -44.90 50.43 -25.27
C SER A 129 -45.64 50.33 -26.61
N LEU A 130 -45.43 49.23 -27.36
CA LEU A 130 -46.13 49.00 -28.64
C LEU A 130 -47.65 48.77 -28.44
N ASN A 131 -48.05 48.19 -27.32
CA ASN A 131 -49.45 47.94 -27.00
C ASN A 131 -50.16 49.22 -26.51
N ASP A 132 -49.46 50.07 -25.77
CA ASP A 132 -50.00 51.36 -25.29
C ASP A 132 -50.23 52.34 -26.46
N ASP A 133 -49.33 52.39 -27.45
CA ASP A 133 -49.51 53.19 -28.67
C ASP A 133 -50.70 52.71 -29.52
N SER A 134 -50.92 51.39 -29.61
CA SER A 134 -52.08 50.85 -30.33
C SER A 134 -53.40 51.00 -29.57
N SER A 135 -53.38 51.04 -28.22
CA SER A 135 -54.57 51.35 -27.42
C SER A 135 -55.00 52.82 -27.52
N SER A 136 -54.06 53.74 -27.76
CA SER A 136 -54.36 55.17 -27.97
C SER A 136 -54.98 55.49 -29.34
N VAL A 137 -54.91 54.55 -30.30
CA VAL A 137 -55.46 54.68 -31.66
C VAL A 137 -56.67 53.75 -31.89
N SER A 138 -56.99 52.85 -30.96
CA SER A 138 -58.13 51.93 -31.07
C SER A 138 -59.41 52.51 -30.45
N GLU A 139 -59.82 53.68 -30.94
CA GLU A 139 -61.25 54.05 -30.96
C GLU A 139 -61.67 54.36 -32.40
N THR A 140 -61.30 53.50 -33.37
CA THR A 140 -61.96 53.48 -34.68
C THR A 140 -62.11 52.07 -35.25
N VAL A 141 -63.37 51.66 -35.28
CA VAL A 141 -64.05 50.87 -36.31
C VAL A 141 -63.72 49.38 -36.44
N ASP A 142 -64.67 48.62 -35.91
CA ASP A 142 -65.11 47.27 -36.29
C ASP A 142 -65.24 47.10 -37.82
N ILE A 143 -64.37 46.28 -38.43
CA ILE A 143 -64.61 45.69 -39.76
C ILE A 143 -64.24 44.22 -39.69
N GLY A 144 -65.28 43.39 -39.66
CA GLY A 144 -65.19 41.96 -39.68
C GLY A 144 -64.77 41.36 -41.03
N THR A 145 -64.86 40.02 -41.03
CA THR A 145 -64.81 39.03 -42.12
C THR A 145 -63.50 38.23 -42.31
N CYS A 146 -63.55 37.03 -41.72
CA CYS A 146 -63.43 35.71 -42.38
C CYS A 146 -62.27 35.44 -43.36
N ASN A 147 -61.36 34.51 -42.99
CA ASN A 147 -61.05 33.38 -43.89
C ASN A 147 -60.32 32.18 -43.23
N GLN A 148 -61.07 31.09 -43.08
CA GLN A 148 -60.78 29.68 -43.41
C GLN A 148 -59.33 29.17 -43.64
N SER A 149 -58.99 28.08 -42.91
CA SER A 149 -58.52 26.75 -43.39
C SER A 149 -57.26 26.16 -42.70
N VAL A 150 -57.47 25.02 -42.02
CA VAL A 150 -56.50 23.97 -41.58
C VAL A 150 -56.08 23.11 -42.82
N PRO A 151 -55.09 22.16 -42.90
CA PRO A 151 -54.52 21.32 -41.82
C PRO A 151 -53.07 20.75 -42.02
N ARG A 152 -52.72 19.78 -41.14
CA ARG A 152 -51.65 18.72 -41.20
C ARG A 152 -50.27 19.08 -40.63
N ALA A 153 -49.48 18.16 -40.06
CA ALA A 153 -49.65 16.80 -39.53
C ALA A 153 -48.31 16.40 -38.88
N TYR A 154 -48.35 15.97 -37.61
CA TYR A 154 -47.59 14.90 -36.93
C TYR A 154 -46.05 14.71 -37.07
N PRO A 155 -45.42 13.96 -36.13
CA PRO A 155 -44.13 14.30 -35.53
C PRO A 155 -43.01 13.36 -36.02
N ASP A 156 -41.75 13.62 -35.66
CA ASP A 156 -40.78 12.53 -35.74
C ASP A 156 -39.61 12.58 -34.75
N LYS A 157 -39.53 11.47 -34.03
CA LYS A 157 -38.37 10.72 -33.53
C LYS A 157 -37.35 11.36 -32.60
N GLY A 158 -37.35 10.78 -31.40
CA GLY A 158 -36.21 10.77 -30.50
C GLY A 158 -34.97 10.16 -31.15
N MET A 159 -33.83 10.74 -30.78
CA MET A 159 -32.51 10.20 -31.08
C MET A 159 -32.00 9.50 -29.82
N LEU A 160 -31.85 8.20 -29.98
CA LEU A 160 -31.28 7.26 -29.02
C LEU A 160 -29.88 7.69 -28.59
N ILE A 161 -29.64 7.49 -27.29
CA ILE A 161 -28.37 7.62 -26.60
C ILE A 161 -27.42 6.55 -27.17
N LEU A 162 -26.28 7.00 -27.72
CA LEU A 162 -25.13 6.14 -28.01
C LEU A 162 -24.29 6.00 -26.73
N ALA A 163 -24.24 4.77 -26.20
CA ALA A 163 -23.24 4.35 -25.23
C ALA A 163 -22.62 3.05 -25.75
N SER A 164 -21.39 3.14 -26.24
CA SER A 164 -20.31 2.14 -26.14
C SER A 164 -19.06 2.74 -26.77
#